data_AF-A0A0K1QBT1-F1
#
_entry.id   AF-A0A0K1QBT1-F1
#
_cell.length_a   1.000
_cell.length_b   1.000
_cell.length_c   1.000
_cell.angle_alpha   90.00
_cell.angle_beta   90.00
_cell.angle_gamma   90.00
#
_symmetry.space_group_name_H-M   'P 1'
#
loop_
_entity.id
_entity.type
_entity.pdbx_description
1 polymer ?
#
loop_
_entity_poly.entity_id
_entity_poly.type
_entity_poly.pdbx_seq_one_letter_code
_entity_poly.pdbx_strand_id
1 'polypeptide(L)'
;MLQNPLFQRLETAKRVLVAGAGGGFDIMSGLPIAFALRAMGKTVHLANLTFTDLGATEATALGDGVHEVRANTRPTLYRGAIERTESAFEVSAAIEAFRHGITTRARRLIPA
;
A
#
# COMPACT_ATOMS: atom_id res chain seq x y z
N MET A 1 -5.33 32.79 -7.77
CA MET A 1 -4.94 31.39 -8.09
C MET A 1 -6.15 30.50 -7.91
N LEU A 2 -6.44 29.61 -8.86
CA LEU A 2 -7.52 28.62 -8.71
C LEU A 2 -7.13 27.67 -7.56
N GLN A 3 -7.91 27.64 -6.49
CA GLN A 3 -7.72 26.64 -5.44
C GLN A 3 -8.38 25.33 -5.86
N ASN A 4 -7.65 24.23 -5.76
CA ASN A 4 -8.17 22.90 -6.05
C ASN A 4 -9.30 22.56 -5.05
N PRO A 5 -10.51 22.16 -5.51
CA PRO A 5 -11.67 21.88 -4.64
C PRO A 5 -11.40 20.84 -3.55
N LEU A 6 -10.50 19.88 -3.79
CA LEU A 6 -10.08 18.90 -2.79
C LEU A 6 -9.41 19.58 -1.59
N PHE A 7 -8.48 20.50 -1.84
CA PHE A 7 -7.76 21.18 -0.75
C PHE A 7 -8.65 22.16 0.01
N GLN A 8 -9.63 22.78 -0.66
CA GLN A 8 -10.65 23.56 0.02
C GLN A 8 -11.48 22.70 0.97
N ARG A 9 -11.92 21.52 0.51
CA ARG A 9 -12.68 20.59 1.36
C ARG A 9 -11.88 20.11 2.56
N LEU A 10 -10.57 19.98 2.41
CA LEU A 10 -9.66 19.54 3.45
C LEU A 10 -9.06 20.67 4.28
N GLU A 11 -9.44 21.93 4.05
CA GLU A 11 -8.80 23.11 4.65
C GLU A 11 -8.79 23.05 6.17
N THR A 12 -9.93 22.72 6.79
CA THR A 12 -10.09 22.62 8.24
C THR A 12 -9.56 21.30 8.82
N ALA A 13 -9.25 20.31 7.98
CA ALA A 13 -8.74 19.02 8.42
C ALA A 13 -7.32 19.17 8.99
N LYS A 14 -7.11 18.71 10.23
CA LYS A 14 -5.79 18.72 10.90
C LYS A 14 -5.03 17.41 10.71
N ARG A 15 -5.75 16.29 10.66
CA ARG A 15 -5.24 14.94 10.48
C ARG A 15 -5.93 14.31 9.28
N VAL A 16 -5.16 13.78 8.34
CA VAL A 16 -5.67 13.21 7.09
C VAL A 16 -5.08 11.81 6.91
N LEU A 17 -5.94 10.85 6.57
CA LEU A 17 -5.54 9.53 6.10
C LEU A 17 -5.59 9.52 4.57
N VAL A 18 -4.46 9.23 3.93
CA VAL A 18 -4.42 8.92 2.49
C VAL A 18 -4.28 7.41 2.39
N ALA A 19 -5.27 6.75 1.80
CA ALA A 19 -5.33 5.29 1.70
C ALA A 19 -5.44 4.82 0.24
N GLY A 20 -4.57 3.90 -0.16
CA GLY A 20 -4.79 3.09 -1.37
C GLY A 20 -5.90 2.06 -1.13
N ALA A 21 -6.80 1.88 -2.09
CA ALA A 21 -7.97 0.99 -2.02
C ALA A 21 -7.96 -0.11 -3.10
N GLY A 22 -6.95 -0.15 -3.96
CA GLY A 22 -6.82 -1.12 -5.06
C GLY A 22 -6.22 -2.46 -4.65
N GLY A 23 -5.70 -2.60 -3.43
CA GLY A 23 -5.13 -3.85 -2.91
C GLY A 23 -3.68 -4.11 -3.35
N GLY A 24 -3.10 -3.21 -4.14
CA GLY A 24 -1.74 -3.25 -4.69
C GLY A 24 -0.83 -2.19 -4.04
N PHE A 25 -0.18 -1.35 -4.84
CA PHE A 25 0.63 -0.21 -4.37
C PHE A 25 0.03 1.13 -4.81
N ASP A 26 -1.29 1.21 -4.91
CA ASP A 26 -2.00 2.39 -5.41
C ASP A 26 -1.90 3.59 -4.45
N ILE A 27 -1.50 3.37 -3.19
CA ILE A 27 -1.07 4.44 -2.28
C ILE A 27 0.05 5.31 -2.87
N MET A 28 0.91 4.76 -3.73
CA MET A 28 2.01 5.51 -4.35
C MET A 28 1.49 6.68 -5.20
N SER A 29 0.35 6.50 -5.85
CA SER A 29 -0.34 7.56 -6.61
C SER A 29 -0.87 8.68 -5.69
N GLY A 30 -1.09 8.39 -4.40
CA GLY A 30 -1.51 9.36 -3.39
C GLY A 30 -0.37 10.19 -2.79
N LEU A 31 0.89 9.87 -3.06
CA LEU A 31 2.05 10.58 -2.49
C LEU A 31 2.09 12.07 -2.83
N PRO A 32 1.83 12.52 -4.08
CA PRO A 32 1.78 13.95 -4.39
C PRO A 32 0.75 14.71 -3.53
N ILE A 33 -0.41 14.10 -3.27
CA ILE A 33 -1.46 14.68 -2.43
C ILE A 33 -1.00 14.72 -0.96
N ALA A 34 -0.40 13.63 -0.47
CA ALA A 34 0.12 13.56 0.89
C ALA A 34 1.20 14.63 1.15
N PHE A 35 2.11 14.85 0.19
CA PHE A 35 3.13 15.89 0.29
C PHE A 35 2.54 17.29 0.27
N ALA A 36 1.57 17.57 -0.59
CA ALA A 36 0.87 18.85 -0.61
C ALA A 36 0.17 19.14 0.74
N LEU A 37 -0.55 18.16 1.30
CA LEU A 37 -1.23 18.30 2.59
C LEU A 37 -0.23 18.50 3.74
N ARG A 38 0.92 17.80 3.73
CA ARG A 38 2.01 18.02 4.70
C ARG A 38 2.60 19.42 4.59
N ALA A 39 2.83 19.92 3.37
CA ALA A 39 3.32 21.28 3.14
C ALA A 39 2.35 22.36 3.66
N MET A 40 1.04 22.04 3.73
CA MET A 40 0.03 22.87 4.39
C MET A 40 -0.01 22.73 5.92
N GLY A 41 0.97 22.06 6.54
CA GLY A 41 1.06 21.87 8.00
C GLY A 41 0.13 20.80 8.57
N LYS A 42 -0.45 19.93 7.74
CA LYS A 42 -1.36 18.86 8.20
C LYS A 42 -0.57 17.62 8.61
N THR A 43 -1.08 16.91 9.61
CA THR A 43 -0.60 15.56 9.94
C THR A 43 -1.18 14.57 8.94
N VAL A 44 -0.33 13.87 8.19
CA VAL A 44 -0.77 12.93 7.15
C VAL A 44 -0.28 11.52 7.45
N HIS A 45 -1.24 10.62 7.61
CA HIS A 45 -1.04 9.17 7.73
C HIS A 45 -1.22 8.51 6.37
N LEU A 46 -0.41 7.51 6.08
CA LEU A 46 -0.52 6.69 4.87
C LEU A 46 -1.05 5.31 5.25
N ALA A 47 -1.97 4.78 4.46
CA ALA A 47 -2.42 3.40 4.54
C ALA A 47 -2.57 2.81 3.13
N ASN A 48 -2.68 1.50 3.06
CA ASN A 48 -2.87 0.80 1.81
C ASN A 48 -3.62 -0.48 2.08
N LEU A 49 -4.73 -0.70 1.38
CA LEU A 49 -5.35 -2.01 1.33
C LEU A 49 -4.36 -2.97 0.68
N THR A 50 -4.18 -4.15 1.26
CA THR A 50 -3.35 -5.21 0.66
C THR A 50 -4.10 -6.51 0.60
N PHE A 51 -3.83 -7.29 -0.44
CA PHE A 51 -4.24 -8.70 -0.53
C PHE A 51 -3.19 -9.67 0.00
N THR A 52 -2.04 -9.15 0.45
CA THR A 52 -1.04 -9.94 1.17
C THR A 52 -1.60 -10.33 2.53
N ASP A 53 -1.48 -11.60 2.91
CA ASP A 53 -1.77 -12.05 4.26
C ASP A 53 -0.70 -11.52 5.24
N LEU A 54 -0.93 -10.33 5.79
CA LEU A 54 0.01 -9.71 6.73
C LEU A 54 0.11 -10.46 8.05
N GLY A 55 -0.90 -11.27 8.41
CA GLY A 55 -0.85 -12.14 9.60
C GLY A 55 0.15 -13.28 9.45
N ALA A 56 0.52 -13.62 8.21
CA ALA A 56 1.61 -14.56 7.91
C ALA A 56 3.00 -13.87 7.88
N THR A 57 3.10 -12.63 8.36
CA THR A 57 4.35 -11.84 8.39
C THR A 57 4.69 -11.35 9.80
N GLU A 58 5.90 -10.81 9.95
CA GLU A 58 6.42 -10.10 11.11
C GLU A 58 5.85 -8.67 11.20
N ALA A 59 4.86 -8.30 10.38
CA ALA A 59 4.19 -7.02 10.47
C ALA A 59 3.56 -6.90 11.87
N THR A 60 3.74 -5.75 12.51
CA THR A 60 3.19 -5.55 13.85
C THR A 60 1.68 -5.32 13.75
N ALA A 61 0.88 -6.18 14.36
CA ALA A 61 -0.56 -5.97 14.44
C ALA A 61 -0.87 -4.72 15.29
N LEU A 62 -1.63 -3.79 14.71
CA LEU A 62 -2.11 -2.59 15.40
C LEU A 62 -3.59 -2.73 15.81
N GLY A 63 -4.28 -3.73 15.29
CA GLY A 63 -5.67 -4.05 15.55
C GLY A 63 -6.22 -5.04 14.52
N ASP A 64 -7.52 -5.31 14.58
CA ASP A 64 -8.17 -6.26 13.68
C ASP A 64 -8.00 -5.86 12.21
N GLY A 65 -7.28 -6.68 11.45
CA GLY A 65 -7.02 -6.45 10.03
C GLY A 65 -6.06 -5.30 9.72
N VAL A 66 -5.41 -4.69 10.72
CA VAL A 66 -4.50 -3.54 10.54
C VAL A 66 -3.11 -3.90 11.04
N HIS A 67 -2.12 -3.77 10.18
CA HIS A 67 -0.72 -4.06 10.51
C HIS A 67 0.19 -2.91 10.10
N GLU A 68 1.18 -2.60 10.94
CA GLU A 68 2.30 -1.74 10.58
C GLU A 68 3.29 -2.53 9.72
N VAL A 69 3.58 -2.00 8.53
CA VAL A 69 4.58 -2.57 7.62
C VAL A 69 5.77 -1.61 7.53
N ARG A 70 6.97 -2.17 7.73
CA ARG A 70 8.25 -1.48 7.59
C ARG A 70 9.02 -2.05 6.41
N ALA A 71 10.03 -1.31 5.95
CA ALA A 71 10.88 -1.75 4.83
C ALA A 71 11.58 -3.09 5.09
N ASN A 72 11.73 -3.48 6.36
CA ASN A 72 12.35 -4.72 6.81
C ASN A 72 11.36 -5.80 7.28
N THR A 73 10.04 -5.59 7.15
CA THR A 73 9.04 -6.60 7.49
C THR A 73 9.19 -7.85 6.60
N ARG A 74 9.24 -9.04 7.22
CA ARG A 74 9.43 -10.34 6.56
C ARG A 74 8.29 -11.30 6.92
N PRO A 75 8.05 -12.41 6.18
CA PRO A 75 8.60 -12.67 4.86
C PRO A 75 7.92 -11.75 3.83
N THR A 76 8.72 -11.20 2.93
CA THR A 76 8.19 -10.53 1.74
C THR A 76 8.15 -11.59 0.64
N LEU A 77 6.95 -12.03 0.26
CA LEU A 77 6.71 -13.22 -0.58
C LEU A 77 7.57 -13.28 -1.84
N TYR A 78 7.81 -12.13 -2.47
CA TYR A 78 8.56 -11.99 -3.72
C TYR A 78 9.97 -11.43 -3.53
N ARG A 79 10.41 -11.07 -2.31
CA ARG A 79 11.72 -10.41 -2.10
C ARG A 79 12.86 -11.24 -2.67
N GLY A 80 12.92 -12.53 -2.37
CA GLY A 80 13.97 -13.40 -2.91
C GLY A 80 13.96 -13.50 -4.44
N ALA A 81 12.79 -13.33 -5.07
CA ALA A 81 12.67 -13.34 -6.53
C ALA A 81 13.10 -12.02 -7.19
N ILE A 82 12.99 -10.89 -6.47
CA ILE A 82 13.29 -9.55 -7.02
C ILE A 82 14.56 -8.91 -6.46
N GLU A 83 15.21 -9.47 -5.45
CA GLU A 83 16.34 -8.83 -4.76
C GLU A 83 17.56 -8.63 -5.66
N ARG A 84 17.67 -9.39 -6.75
CA ARG A 84 18.79 -9.34 -7.71
C ARG A 84 18.42 -8.73 -9.05
N THR A 85 17.21 -8.18 -9.20
CA THR A 85 16.79 -7.58 -10.47
C THR A 85 17.37 -6.19 -10.62
N GLU A 86 17.85 -5.86 -11.81
CA GLU A 86 18.48 -4.58 -12.12
C GLU A 86 17.55 -3.64 -12.91
N SER A 87 16.39 -4.15 -13.35
CA SER A 87 15.43 -3.38 -14.14
C SER A 87 13.97 -3.63 -13.73
N ALA A 88 13.11 -2.66 -14.01
CA ALA A 88 11.66 -2.79 -13.77
C ALA A 88 11.02 -3.93 -14.60
N PHE A 89 11.60 -4.26 -15.76
CA PHE A 89 11.15 -5.38 -16.59
C PHE A 89 11.44 -6.72 -15.90
N GLU A 90 12.64 -6.88 -15.33
CA GLU A 90 13.01 -8.07 -14.57
C GLU A 90 12.16 -8.23 -13.30
N VAL A 91 11.86 -7.14 -12.60
CA VAL A 91 10.93 -7.14 -11.46
C VAL A 91 9.56 -7.68 -11.91
N SER A 92 9.03 -7.18 -13.03
CA SER A 92 7.75 -7.63 -13.58
C SER A 92 7.79 -9.12 -13.93
N ALA A 93 8.82 -9.56 -14.64
CA ALA A 93 8.99 -10.96 -15.02
C ALA A 93 9.09 -11.90 -13.80
N ALA A 94 9.85 -11.50 -12.78
CA ALA A 94 10.00 -12.26 -11.54
C ALA A 94 8.69 -12.36 -10.75
N ILE A 95 7.90 -11.28 -10.69
CA ILE A 95 6.57 -11.29 -10.05
C ILE A 95 5.60 -12.19 -10.80
N GLU A 96 5.60 -12.17 -12.13
CA GLU A 96 4.72 -13.03 -12.93
C GLU A 96 5.13 -14.51 -12.84
N ALA A 97 6.42 -14.82 -12.87
CA ALA A 97 6.92 -16.17 -12.62
C ALA A 97 6.53 -16.67 -11.21
N PHE A 98 6.65 -15.81 -10.20
CA PHE A 98 6.20 -16.11 -8.84
C PHE A 98 4.69 -16.40 -8.82
N ARG A 99 3.87 -15.58 -9.47
CA ARG A 99 2.41 -15.75 -9.57
C ARG A 99 2.01 -17.12 -10.12
N HIS A 100 2.73 -17.64 -11.11
CA HIS A 100 2.47 -18.96 -11.68
C HIS A 100 2.79 -20.12 -10.72
N GLY A 101 3.68 -19.90 -9.75
CA GLY A 101 4.10 -20.91 -8.78
C GLY A 101 3.28 -20.96 -7.49
N ILE A 102 2.40 -20.00 -7.24
CA ILE A 102 1.59 -19.94 -6.01
C ILE A 102 0.19 -20.51 -6.24
N THR A 103 -0.24 -21.40 -5.34
CA THR A 103 -1.62 -21.86 -5.31
C THR A 103 -2.53 -20.70 -4.90
N THR A 104 -3.43 -20.30 -5.80
CA THR A 104 -4.44 -19.28 -5.49
C THR A 104 -5.46 -19.84 -4.50
N ARG A 105 -5.73 -19.10 -3.42
CA ARG A 105 -6.79 -19.46 -2.49
C ARG A 105 -8.13 -19.47 -3.24
N ALA A 106 -8.92 -20.52 -3.03
CA ALA A 106 -10.26 -20.60 -3.60
C ALA A 106 -11.08 -19.35 -3.22
N ARG A 107 -11.75 -18.76 -4.21
CA ARG A 107 -12.56 -17.55 -4.03
C ARG A 107 -13.65 -17.85 -2.99
N ARG A 108 -13.63 -17.12 -1.88
CA ARG A 108 -14.70 -17.22 -0.87
C ARG A 108 -15.80 -16.22 -1.23
N LEU A 109 -17.06 -16.64 -1.13
CA LEU A 109 -18.19 -15.72 -1.26
C LEU A 109 -18.07 -14.66 -0.16
N ILE A 110 -18.10 -13.39 -0.54
CA ILE A 110 -18.24 -12.28 0.40
C ILE A 110 -19.69 -12.35 0.90
N PRO A 111 -19.93 -12.48 2.22
CA PRO A 111 -21.29 -12.43 2.75
C PRO A 111 -21.99 -11.14 2.29
N ALA A 112 -23.24 -11.29 1.85
CA ALA A 112 -24.09 -10.16 1.48
C ALA A 112 -24.40 -9.27 2.69
#